data_AF-A0A2V5MPE5-F1
#
_entry.id   AF-A0A2V5MPE5-F1
#
_cell.length_a   1.000
_cell.length_b   1.000
_cell.length_c   1.000
_cell.angle_alpha   90.00
_cell.angle_beta   90.00
_cell.angle_gamma   90.00
#
_symmetry.space_group_name_H-M   'P 1'
#
loop_
_entity.id
_entity.type
_entity.pdbx_description
1 polymer ?
#
loop_
_entity_poly.entity_id
_entity_poly.type
_entity_poly.pdbx_seq_one_letter_code
_entity_poly.pdbx_strand_id
1 'polypeptide(L)'
;MSARMHWRHHGLLARELYHHETGVKFAPSKGKGFFTRELQSYAARNGFEKSDFIDEREKNYDHLGTAFRAWSLDSNRLLIGIYAEGSEYGPLYVYFNTRTKALEQTPYLRELNKAVAKQTDNYAHDIVCAEPTAPLPPESELKARLDALNEKLNRAFAARVERTKEQDDANDLRQVQDKWVKMRDEGLKTYLAFARKGEEERRRLQFLSDVTAARIDEISQSSIAALTR
;
A
#
# COMPACT_ATOMS: atom_id res chain seq x y z
N MET A 1 -8.44 7.41 -26.68
CA MET A 1 -9.41 7.24 -25.57
C MET A 1 -8.62 6.85 -24.32
N SER A 2 -8.37 7.82 -23.43
CA SER A 2 -7.52 7.66 -22.26
C SER A 2 -8.30 7.01 -21.12
N ALA A 3 -7.78 5.91 -20.57
CA ALA A 3 -8.35 5.22 -19.42
C ALA A 3 -8.31 6.17 -18.21
N ARG A 4 -9.43 6.85 -17.96
CA ARG A 4 -9.64 7.61 -16.74
C ARG A 4 -9.51 6.66 -15.55
N MET A 5 -8.47 6.89 -14.74
CA MET A 5 -8.43 6.42 -13.36
C MET A 5 -9.79 6.70 -12.74
N HIS A 6 -10.51 5.63 -12.38
CA HIS A 6 -11.72 5.75 -11.59
C HIS A 6 -11.30 6.27 -10.21
N TRP A 7 -11.45 7.58 -10.01
CA TRP A 7 -11.27 8.21 -8.70
C TRP A 7 -12.19 7.49 -7.72
N ARG A 8 -11.58 6.76 -6.79
CA ARG A 8 -12.31 5.89 -5.87
C ARG A 8 -13.17 6.76 -4.96
N HIS A 9 -14.40 6.30 -4.71
CA HIS A 9 -15.39 7.01 -3.88
C HIS A 9 -14.91 7.27 -2.45
N HIS A 10 -13.82 6.64 -1.99
CA HIS A 10 -13.26 6.82 -0.67
C HIS A 10 -11.72 6.91 -0.71
N GLY A 11 -11.11 7.56 0.29
CA GLY A 11 -9.66 7.72 0.42
C GLY A 11 -9.22 7.99 1.87
N LEU A 12 -7.92 7.88 2.15
CA LEU A 12 -7.35 8.18 3.46
C LEU A 12 -6.50 9.45 3.37
N LEU A 13 -6.84 10.45 4.17
CA LEU A 13 -6.07 11.69 4.31
C LEU A 13 -6.12 12.10 5.78
N ALA A 14 -5.03 12.65 6.35
CA ALA A 14 -5.04 13.14 7.74
C ALA A 14 -5.66 12.16 8.77
N ARG A 15 -5.46 10.84 8.58
CA ARG A 15 -6.00 9.74 9.41
C ARG A 15 -7.53 9.63 9.43
N GLU A 16 -8.20 10.31 8.50
CA GLU A 16 -9.63 10.26 8.31
C GLU A 16 -9.98 9.55 7.00
N LEU A 17 -11.03 8.73 7.06
CA LEU A 17 -11.62 8.13 5.87
C LEU A 17 -12.53 9.15 5.22
N TYR A 18 -12.21 9.57 4.01
CA TYR A 18 -13.01 10.49 3.23
C TYR A 18 -13.82 9.75 2.18
N HIS A 19 -14.95 10.35 1.79
CA HIS A 19 -15.62 10.04 0.54
C HIS A 19 -15.51 11.20 -0.44
N HIS A 20 -15.47 10.90 -1.73
CA HIS A 20 -15.50 11.89 -2.80
C HIS A 20 -16.93 12.38 -3.01
N GLU A 21 -17.18 13.64 -2.68
CA GLU A 21 -18.39 14.37 -3.01
C GLU A 21 -18.33 14.84 -4.48
N THR A 22 -19.48 15.01 -5.12
CA THR A 22 -19.55 15.51 -6.50
C THR A 22 -18.73 16.80 -6.68
N GLY A 23 -17.78 16.83 -7.62
CA GLY A 23 -17.02 18.03 -7.96
C GLY A 23 -15.66 18.23 -7.25
N VAL A 24 -14.98 17.15 -6.81
CA VAL A 24 -13.61 17.17 -6.23
C VAL A 24 -13.55 17.57 -4.74
N LYS A 25 -14.66 17.48 -4.00
CA LYS A 25 -14.64 17.71 -2.54
C LYS A 25 -14.54 16.37 -1.79
N PHE A 26 -13.88 16.39 -0.65
CA PHE A 26 -13.76 15.22 0.23
C PHE A 26 -14.40 15.54 1.58
N ALA A 27 -15.29 14.66 2.05
CA ALA A 27 -15.90 14.77 3.37
C ALA A 27 -15.65 13.51 4.22
N PRO A 28 -15.53 13.63 5.55
CA PRO A 28 -15.37 12.49 6.43
C PRO A 28 -16.53 11.51 6.28
N SER A 29 -16.22 10.22 6.11
CA SER A 29 -17.21 9.15 5.92
C SER A 29 -18.08 8.92 7.16
N LYS A 30 -17.54 9.14 8.36
CA LYS A 30 -18.23 8.93 9.64
C LYS A 30 -17.87 9.98 10.69
N GLY A 31 -18.13 11.26 10.41
CA GLY A 31 -17.81 12.34 11.34
C GLY A 31 -16.31 12.47 11.62
N LYS A 32 -15.89 13.63 12.13
CA LYS A 32 -14.46 13.90 12.35
C LYS A 32 -13.92 13.05 13.52
N GLY A 33 -12.79 12.38 13.33
CA GLY A 33 -12.08 11.67 14.39
C GLY A 33 -12.53 10.24 14.63
N PHE A 34 -13.63 9.78 14.01
CA PHE A 34 -14.08 8.39 14.15
C PHE A 34 -13.02 7.43 13.64
N PHE A 35 -12.52 7.67 12.44
CA PHE A 35 -11.61 6.73 11.78
C PHE A 35 -10.26 6.67 12.50
N THR A 36 -9.74 7.82 12.93
CA THR A 36 -8.55 7.91 13.78
C THR A 36 -8.69 7.05 15.05
N ARG A 37 -9.82 7.16 15.78
CA ARG A 37 -10.05 6.36 17.00
C ARG A 37 -10.11 4.87 16.73
N GLU A 38 -10.74 4.45 15.63
CA GLU A 38 -10.78 3.04 15.23
C GLU A 38 -9.38 2.49 14.94
N LEU A 39 -8.54 3.26 14.22
CA LEU A 39 -7.16 2.88 13.92
C LEU A 39 -6.30 2.79 15.19
N GLN A 40 -6.40 3.76 16.10
CA GLN A 40 -5.71 3.73 17.40
C GLN A 40 -6.13 2.51 18.23
N SER A 41 -7.44 2.25 18.32
CA SER A 41 -7.98 1.08 19.04
C SER A 41 -7.52 -0.24 18.41
N TYR A 42 -7.36 -0.27 17.09
CA TYR A 42 -6.83 -1.42 16.39
C TYR A 42 -5.33 -1.61 16.64
N ALA A 43 -4.52 -0.55 16.55
CA ALA A 43 -3.09 -0.58 16.84
C ALA A 43 -2.83 -1.10 18.27
N ALA A 44 -3.54 -0.55 19.25
CA ALA A 44 -3.42 -0.96 20.66
C ALA A 44 -3.72 -2.46 20.87
N ARG A 45 -4.75 -2.99 20.18
CA ARG A 45 -5.08 -4.44 20.23
C ARG A 45 -4.06 -5.33 19.54
N ASN A 46 -3.17 -4.78 18.72
CA ASN A 46 -2.15 -5.50 17.97
C ASN A 46 -0.74 -5.24 18.51
N GLY A 47 -0.63 -4.84 19.78
CA GLY A 47 0.64 -4.79 20.51
C GLY A 47 1.34 -3.44 20.49
N PHE A 48 0.75 -2.41 19.88
CA PHE A 48 1.25 -1.04 20.04
C PHE A 48 0.88 -0.51 21.42
N GLU A 49 1.83 0.07 22.12
CA GLU A 49 1.57 0.82 23.34
C GLU A 49 1.09 2.23 22.99
N LYS A 50 0.33 2.85 23.89
CA LYS A 50 -0.12 4.23 23.69
C LYS A 50 1.06 5.19 23.52
N SER A 51 2.16 4.95 24.21
CA SER A 51 3.43 5.68 24.09
C SER A 51 4.11 5.53 22.73
N ASP A 52 3.78 4.50 21.94
CA ASP A 52 4.33 4.33 20.59
C ASP A 52 3.77 5.35 19.60
N PHE A 53 2.68 6.04 19.95
CA PHE A 53 2.05 7.02 19.07
C PHE A 53 1.51 8.25 19.78
N ILE A 54 1.69 8.37 21.10
CA ILE A 54 1.31 9.55 21.87
C ILE A 54 2.52 10.01 22.69
N ASP A 55 3.00 11.21 22.39
CA ASP A 55 4.04 11.85 23.18
C ASP A 55 3.40 12.55 24.39
N GLU A 56 3.52 11.93 25.56
CA GLU A 56 3.03 12.48 26.83
C GLU A 56 3.78 13.75 27.27
N ARG A 57 5.01 13.97 26.78
CA ARG A 57 5.83 15.16 27.06
C ARG A 57 5.42 16.34 26.19
N GLU A 58 4.86 16.09 25.01
CA GLU A 58 4.31 17.11 24.10
C GLU A 58 2.78 17.24 24.20
N LYS A 59 2.24 17.36 25.41
CA LYS A 59 0.79 17.55 25.66
C LYS A 59 -0.09 16.43 25.07
N ASN A 60 0.41 15.19 25.04
CA ASN A 60 -0.25 14.05 24.39
C ASN A 60 -0.39 14.23 22.87
N TYR A 61 0.68 14.69 22.21
CA TYR A 61 0.68 14.82 20.76
C TYR A 61 0.60 13.44 20.11
N ASP A 62 -0.48 13.21 19.36
CA ASP A 62 -0.75 11.96 18.66
C ASP A 62 -0.05 11.94 17.30
N HIS A 63 1.03 11.17 17.24
CA HIS A 63 1.89 10.97 16.08
C HIS A 63 1.67 9.60 15.41
N LEU A 64 0.51 8.95 15.61
CA LEU A 64 0.17 7.73 14.86
C LEU A 64 0.26 8.01 13.36
N GLY A 65 1.21 7.38 12.67
CA GLY A 65 1.35 7.52 11.23
C GLY A 65 0.39 6.58 10.50
N THR A 66 -0.20 7.05 9.40
CA THR A 66 -1.04 6.19 8.54
C THR A 66 -0.71 6.44 7.08
N ALA A 67 -0.60 5.38 6.29
CA ALA A 67 -0.41 5.48 4.85
C ALA A 67 -1.50 4.73 4.09
N PHE A 68 -2.06 5.40 3.07
CA PHE A 68 -2.77 4.74 2.00
C PHE A 68 -1.82 3.79 1.28
N ARG A 69 -2.21 2.52 1.11
CA ARG A 69 -1.37 1.53 0.41
C ARG A 69 -1.99 1.08 -0.89
N ALA A 70 -3.25 0.65 -0.86
CA ALA A 70 -3.96 0.22 -2.05
C ALA A 70 -5.46 0.17 -1.78
N TRP A 71 -6.25 0.06 -2.84
CA TRP A 71 -7.53 -0.63 -2.70
C TRP A 71 -7.53 -1.92 -3.48
N SER A 72 -8.37 -2.85 -3.02
CA SER A 72 -8.70 -4.05 -3.75
C SER A 72 -9.35 -3.73 -5.10
N LEU A 73 -9.27 -4.67 -6.04
CA LEU A 73 -9.83 -4.50 -7.38
C LEU A 73 -11.33 -4.21 -7.38
N ASP A 74 -12.06 -4.85 -6.47
CA ASP A 74 -13.50 -4.67 -6.27
C ASP A 74 -13.85 -3.41 -5.46
N SER A 75 -12.85 -2.63 -5.04
CA SER A 75 -12.97 -1.43 -4.20
C SER A 75 -13.71 -1.65 -2.87
N ASN A 76 -13.84 -2.90 -2.42
CA ASN A 76 -14.50 -3.23 -1.15
C ASN A 76 -13.54 -3.12 0.05
N ARG A 77 -12.23 -3.11 -0.20
CA ARG A 77 -11.18 -3.02 0.83
C ARG A 77 -10.20 -1.93 0.52
N LEU A 78 -9.95 -1.10 1.53
CA LEU A 78 -8.85 -0.15 1.58
C LEU A 78 -7.73 -0.72 2.43
N LEU A 79 -6.54 -0.92 1.87
CA LEU A 79 -5.35 -1.32 2.61
C LEU A 79 -4.65 -0.10 3.20
N ILE A 80 -4.38 -0.17 4.49
CA ILE A 80 -3.78 0.91 5.28
C ILE A 80 -2.56 0.34 5.99
N GLY A 81 -1.45 1.07 5.92
CA GLY A 81 -0.31 0.86 6.81
C GLY A 81 -0.41 1.81 8.00
N ILE A 82 -0.22 1.29 9.21
CA ILE A 82 -0.15 2.04 10.46
C ILE A 82 1.31 2.04 10.93
N TYR A 83 1.81 3.21 11.34
CA TYR A 83 3.19 3.44 11.77
C TYR A 83 3.18 4.06 13.16
N ALA A 84 4.17 3.69 13.96
CA ALA A 84 4.54 4.41 15.16
C ALA A 84 5.77 5.27 14.83
N GLU A 85 5.67 6.58 15.03
CA GLU A 85 6.82 7.48 14.79
C GLU A 85 7.92 7.17 15.81
N GLY A 86 9.18 7.06 15.37
CA GLY A 86 10.30 6.71 16.25
C GLY A 86 10.33 5.26 16.74
N SER A 87 9.42 4.40 16.24
CA SER A 87 9.41 2.98 16.54
C SER A 87 10.31 2.19 15.60
N GLU A 88 11.02 1.20 16.15
CA GLU A 88 11.74 0.18 15.38
C GLU A 88 10.80 -0.81 14.67
N TYR A 89 9.47 -0.66 14.75
CA TYR A 89 8.53 -1.57 14.10
C TYR A 89 8.19 -1.11 12.68
N GLY A 90 8.27 -2.04 11.73
CA GLY A 90 7.69 -1.86 10.39
C GLY A 90 6.17 -1.69 10.46
N PRO A 91 5.52 -1.23 9.37
CA PRO A 91 4.09 -0.95 9.39
C PRO A 91 3.22 -2.14 9.79
N LEU A 92 2.20 -1.86 10.60
CA LEU A 92 1.07 -2.76 10.79
C LEU A 92 0.04 -2.54 9.67
N TYR A 93 -0.19 -3.56 8.87
CA TYR A 93 -1.19 -3.52 7.80
C TYR A 93 -2.56 -3.99 8.26
N VAL A 94 -3.59 -3.26 7.84
CA VAL A 94 -5.00 -3.56 8.11
C VAL A 94 -5.86 -3.17 6.91
N TYR A 95 -6.96 -3.89 6.69
CA TYR A 95 -7.98 -3.47 5.74
C TYR A 95 -9.07 -2.67 6.45
N PHE A 96 -9.56 -1.62 5.81
CA PHE A 96 -10.90 -1.11 6.06
C PHE A 96 -11.86 -1.64 5.00
N ASN A 97 -12.85 -2.41 5.43
CA ASN A 97 -13.91 -2.93 4.57
C ASN A 97 -15.00 -1.88 4.40
N THR A 98 -15.24 -1.40 3.18
CA THR A 98 -16.23 -0.34 2.94
C THR A 98 -17.67 -0.83 3.02
N ARG A 99 -17.91 -2.14 2.85
CA ARG A 99 -19.26 -2.72 2.97
C ARG A 99 -19.67 -2.86 4.43
N THR A 100 -18.82 -3.47 5.24
CA THR A 100 -19.09 -3.65 6.68
C THR A 100 -18.74 -2.42 7.51
N LYS A 101 -18.00 -1.47 6.92
CA LYS A 101 -17.51 -0.24 7.56
C LYS A 101 -16.70 -0.52 8.83
N ALA A 102 -15.87 -1.56 8.77
CA ALA A 102 -15.07 -2.06 9.88
C ALA A 102 -13.64 -2.40 9.43
N LEU A 103 -12.71 -2.36 10.38
CA LEU A 103 -11.36 -2.86 10.18
C LEU A 103 -11.36 -4.38 10.18
N GLU A 104 -10.61 -4.99 9.27
CA GLU A 104 -10.50 -6.44 9.14
C GLU A 104 -9.06 -6.89 8.92
N GLN A 105 -8.77 -8.10 9.38
CA GLN A 105 -7.48 -8.76 9.22
C GLN A 105 -7.69 -10.15 8.62
N THR A 106 -7.05 -10.39 7.49
CA THR A 106 -7.12 -11.68 6.79
C THR A 106 -5.97 -12.60 7.24
N PRO A 107 -6.03 -13.91 6.96
CA PRO A 107 -4.89 -14.81 7.14
C PRO A 107 -3.62 -14.30 6.42
N TYR A 108 -3.74 -13.79 5.20
CA TYR A 108 -2.63 -13.17 4.47
C TYR A 108 -2.06 -11.96 5.21
N LEU A 109 -2.89 -11.00 5.63
CA LEU A 109 -2.39 -9.83 6.37
C LEU A 109 -1.72 -10.21 7.68
N ARG A 110 -2.17 -11.27 8.37
CA ARG A 110 -1.51 -11.76 9.58
C ARG A 110 -0.08 -12.23 9.30
N GLU A 111 0.13 -13.04 8.26
CA GLU A 111 1.48 -13.48 7.91
C GLU A 111 2.35 -12.35 7.34
N LEU A 112 1.75 -11.45 6.56
CA LEU A 112 2.44 -10.24 6.09
C LEU A 112 2.95 -9.42 7.28
N ASN A 113 2.10 -9.12 8.26
CA ASN A 113 2.48 -8.34 9.44
C ASN A 113 3.58 -9.02 10.26
N LYS A 114 3.55 -10.36 10.39
CA LYS A 114 4.65 -11.11 11.03
C LYS A 114 5.96 -10.99 10.25
N ALA A 115 5.92 -11.02 8.92
CA ALA A 115 7.11 -10.87 8.09
C ALA A 115 7.68 -9.45 8.20
N VAL A 116 6.82 -8.44 8.17
CA VAL A 116 7.20 -7.02 8.30
C VAL A 116 7.83 -6.74 9.65
N ALA A 117 7.24 -7.27 10.73
CA ALA A 117 7.79 -7.14 12.08
C ALA A 117 9.19 -7.77 12.26
N LYS A 118 9.63 -8.66 11.36
CA LYS A 118 10.98 -9.25 11.38
C LYS A 118 11.98 -8.49 10.51
N GLN A 119 11.51 -7.67 9.57
CA GLN A 119 12.32 -7.00 8.55
C GLN A 119 12.25 -5.47 8.69
N THR A 120 12.02 -4.98 9.91
CA THR A 120 11.51 -3.65 10.24
C THR A 120 12.10 -2.48 9.44
N ASP A 121 13.41 -2.46 9.22
CA ASP A 121 14.11 -1.38 8.48
C ASP A 121 14.23 -1.62 6.97
N ASN A 122 13.90 -2.81 6.49
CA ASN A 122 14.17 -3.26 5.13
C ASN A 122 12.92 -3.63 4.31
N TYR A 123 11.73 -3.64 4.92
CA TYR A 123 10.52 -4.04 4.21
C TYR A 123 10.02 -2.96 3.24
N ALA A 124 10.08 -3.23 1.93
CA ALA A 124 9.60 -2.28 0.93
C ALA A 124 8.07 -2.14 1.01
N HIS A 125 7.62 -0.93 1.36
CA HIS A 125 6.20 -0.66 1.66
C HIS A 125 5.26 -0.70 0.45
N ASP A 126 5.80 -0.81 -0.75
CA ASP A 126 5.08 -0.95 -2.02
C ASP A 126 4.84 -2.43 -2.41
N ILE A 127 5.36 -3.39 -1.63
CA ILE A 127 5.18 -4.83 -1.85
C ILE A 127 3.99 -5.33 -1.03
N VAL A 128 2.83 -4.72 -1.24
CA VAL A 128 1.60 -5.11 -0.56
C VAL A 128 0.41 -5.10 -1.52
N CYS A 129 -0.49 -6.06 -1.36
CA CYS A 129 -1.67 -6.22 -2.22
C CYS A 129 -2.95 -6.21 -1.38
N ALA A 130 -3.99 -5.57 -1.89
CA ALA A 130 -5.30 -5.57 -1.25
C ALA A 130 -6.17 -6.72 -1.76
N GLU A 131 -6.42 -7.72 -0.91
CA GLU A 131 -7.25 -8.87 -1.27
C GLU A 131 -8.69 -8.47 -1.57
N PRO A 132 -9.23 -8.73 -2.78
CA PRO A 132 -10.64 -8.50 -3.05
C PRO A 132 -11.51 -9.49 -2.29
N THR A 133 -12.76 -9.06 -2.05
CA THR A 133 -13.83 -9.89 -1.49
C THR A 133 -14.67 -10.56 -2.57
N ALA A 134 -14.79 -9.90 -3.72
CA ALA A 134 -15.45 -10.44 -4.91
C ALA A 134 -14.51 -11.33 -5.73
N PRO A 135 -15.05 -12.19 -6.61
CA PRO A 135 -14.25 -12.96 -7.56
C PRO A 135 -13.34 -12.06 -8.40
N LEU A 136 -12.14 -12.57 -8.70
CA LEU A 136 -11.19 -11.88 -9.55
C LEU A 136 -11.65 -11.85 -11.02
N PRO A 137 -11.26 -10.81 -11.79
CA PRO A 137 -11.47 -10.79 -13.23
C PRO A 137 -10.87 -12.01 -13.95
N PRO A 138 -11.27 -12.27 -15.20
CA PRO A 138 -10.67 -13.31 -16.03
C PRO A 138 -9.14 -13.17 -16.15
N GLU A 139 -8.45 -14.30 -16.30
CA GLU A 139 -6.98 -14.30 -16.44
C GLU A 139 -6.50 -13.47 -17.63
N SER A 140 -7.23 -13.46 -18.75
CA SER A 140 -6.88 -12.67 -19.93
C SER A 140 -6.81 -11.17 -19.62
N GLU A 141 -7.77 -10.66 -18.85
CA GLU A 141 -7.79 -9.25 -18.44
C GLU A 141 -6.65 -8.93 -17.47
N LEU A 142 -6.40 -9.82 -16.51
CA LEU A 142 -5.32 -9.65 -15.54
C LEU A 142 -3.93 -9.73 -16.20
N LYS A 143 -3.75 -10.60 -17.21
CA LYS A 143 -2.52 -10.68 -18.02
C LYS A 143 -2.30 -9.38 -18.80
N ALA A 144 -3.30 -8.94 -19.55
CA ALA A 144 -3.22 -7.68 -20.30
C ALA A 144 -2.91 -6.48 -19.39
N ARG A 145 -3.51 -6.43 -18.19
CA ARG A 145 -3.21 -5.41 -17.19
C ARG A 145 -1.75 -5.47 -16.73
N LEU A 146 -1.26 -6.65 -16.37
CA LEU A 146 0.12 -6.82 -15.91
C LEU A 146 1.13 -6.44 -16.99
N ASP A 147 0.89 -6.85 -18.24
CA ASP A 147 1.77 -6.53 -19.37
C ASP A 147 1.87 -5.01 -19.58
N ALA A 148 0.73 -4.30 -19.59
CA ALA A 148 0.70 -2.84 -19.70
C ALA A 148 1.42 -2.15 -18.53
N LEU A 149 1.28 -2.68 -17.31
CA LEU A 149 1.96 -2.16 -16.13
C LEU A 149 3.48 -2.41 -16.19
N ASN A 150 3.92 -3.58 -16.66
CA ASN A 150 5.34 -3.89 -16.83
C ASN A 150 5.99 -2.95 -17.86
N GLU A 151 5.33 -2.70 -19.00
CA GLU A 151 5.81 -1.71 -19.97
C GLU A 151 5.92 -0.31 -19.36
N LYS A 152 4.94 0.09 -18.55
CA LYS A 152 4.94 1.39 -17.87
C LYS A 152 6.06 1.48 -16.84
N LEU A 153 6.29 0.44 -16.04
CA LEU A 153 7.37 0.38 -15.05
C LEU A 153 8.74 0.48 -15.74
N ASN A 154 8.96 -0.30 -16.79
CA ASN A 154 10.22 -0.28 -17.53
C ASN A 154 10.53 1.12 -18.09
N ARG A 155 9.53 1.78 -18.68
CA ARG A 155 9.67 3.17 -19.16
C ARG A 155 9.94 4.16 -18.03
N ALA A 156 9.19 4.08 -16.93
CA ALA A 156 9.36 4.98 -15.79
C ALA A 156 10.75 4.85 -15.15
N PHE A 157 11.23 3.61 -15.00
CA PHE A 157 12.54 3.31 -14.45
C PHE A 157 13.67 3.77 -15.38
N ALA A 158 13.58 3.46 -16.69
CA ALA A 158 14.56 3.92 -17.67
C ALA A 158 14.69 5.46 -17.67
N ALA A 159 13.56 6.17 -17.67
CA ALA A 159 13.54 7.62 -17.58
C ALA A 159 14.12 8.16 -16.26
N ARG A 160 13.93 7.44 -15.14
CA ARG A 160 14.52 7.83 -13.85
C ARG A 160 16.03 7.68 -13.85
N VAL A 161 16.54 6.59 -14.41
CA VAL A 161 17.98 6.33 -14.55
C VAL A 161 18.63 7.35 -15.48
N GLU A 162 18.02 7.66 -16.63
CA GLU A 162 18.54 8.66 -17.58
C GLU A 162 18.64 10.07 -16.97
N ARG A 163 17.70 10.43 -16.07
CA ARG A 163 17.74 11.72 -15.35
C ARG A 163 18.84 11.77 -14.28
N THR A 164 19.34 10.63 -13.82
CA THR A 164 20.38 10.54 -12.80
C THR A 164 21.74 10.73 -13.46
N LYS A 165 22.35 11.90 -13.27
CA LYS A 165 23.59 12.30 -13.97
C LYS A 165 24.84 11.57 -13.46
N GLU A 166 24.85 11.18 -12.19
CA GLU A 166 25.97 10.47 -11.58
C GLU A 166 25.82 8.97 -11.80
N GLN A 167 26.89 8.33 -12.29
CA GLN A 167 26.87 6.92 -12.64
C GLN A 167 26.69 6.02 -11.41
N ASP A 168 27.25 6.42 -10.26
CA ASP A 168 27.13 5.67 -9.01
C ASP A 168 25.69 5.68 -8.49
N ASP A 169 25.03 6.85 -8.46
CA ASP A 169 23.60 6.95 -8.15
C ASP A 169 22.73 6.12 -9.10
N ALA A 170 23.07 6.09 -10.40
CA ALA A 170 22.35 5.30 -11.38
C ALA A 170 22.54 3.78 -11.14
N ASN A 171 23.72 3.36 -10.68
CA ASN A 171 23.99 1.97 -10.29
C ASN A 171 23.22 1.60 -9.01
N ASP A 172 23.16 2.48 -8.03
CA ASP A 172 22.40 2.28 -6.79
C ASP A 172 20.90 2.12 -7.08
N LEU A 173 20.34 2.94 -7.98
CA LEU A 173 18.95 2.78 -8.43
C LEU A 173 18.66 1.40 -9.03
N ARG A 174 19.61 0.84 -9.79
CA ARG A 174 19.50 -0.53 -10.34
C ARG A 174 19.54 -1.58 -9.24
N GLN A 175 20.44 -1.45 -8.27
CA GLN A 175 20.52 -2.36 -7.14
C GLN A 175 19.24 -2.34 -6.29
N VAL A 176 18.68 -1.14 -6.03
CA VAL A 176 17.39 -0.98 -5.34
C VAL A 176 16.27 -1.66 -6.12
N GLN A 177 16.24 -1.49 -7.45
CA GLN A 177 15.24 -2.14 -8.30
C GLN A 177 15.37 -3.67 -8.29
N ASP A 178 16.59 -4.21 -8.31
CA ASP A 178 16.84 -5.65 -8.22
C ASP A 178 16.44 -6.22 -6.85
N LYS A 179 16.74 -5.50 -5.76
CA LYS A 179 16.29 -5.85 -4.40
C LYS A 179 14.77 -5.88 -4.34
N TRP A 180 14.11 -4.87 -4.91
CA TRP A 180 12.65 -4.81 -4.98
C TRP A 180 12.05 -6.01 -5.72
N VAL A 181 12.62 -6.43 -6.86
CA VAL A 181 12.14 -7.62 -7.60
C VAL A 181 12.23 -8.88 -6.74
N LYS A 182 13.34 -9.09 -6.02
CA LYS A 182 13.50 -10.24 -5.12
C LYS A 182 12.45 -10.24 -4.01
N MET A 183 12.27 -9.09 -3.37
CA MET A 183 11.28 -8.94 -2.30
C MET A 183 9.84 -9.12 -2.81
N ARG A 184 9.54 -8.67 -4.04
CA ARG A 184 8.23 -8.85 -4.68
C ARG A 184 7.93 -10.34 -4.84
N ASP A 185 8.91 -11.09 -5.31
CA ASP A 185 8.75 -12.52 -5.55
C ASP A 185 8.62 -13.30 -4.23
N GLU A 186 9.25 -12.85 -3.14
CA GLU A 186 9.03 -13.37 -1.79
C GLU A 186 7.63 -13.02 -1.26
N GLY A 187 7.21 -11.77 -1.40
CA GLY A 187 5.87 -11.31 -1.03
C GLY A 187 4.77 -12.06 -1.77
N LEU A 188 5.00 -12.39 -3.05
CA LEU A 188 4.11 -13.21 -3.87
C LEU A 188 3.93 -14.61 -3.28
N LYS A 189 5.00 -15.26 -2.80
CA LYS A 189 4.90 -16.57 -2.16
C LYS A 189 4.01 -16.51 -0.92
N THR A 190 4.19 -15.48 -0.09
CA THR A 190 3.34 -15.25 1.08
C THR A 190 1.88 -15.02 0.69
N TYR A 191 1.61 -14.28 -0.38
CA TYR A 191 0.26 -14.03 -0.88
C TYR A 191 -0.41 -15.31 -1.40
N LEU A 192 0.30 -16.09 -2.22
CA LEU A 192 -0.23 -17.30 -2.83
C LEU A 192 -0.46 -18.45 -1.84
N ALA A 193 0.22 -18.46 -0.70
CA ALA A 193 -0.03 -19.43 0.37
C ALA A 193 -1.48 -19.42 0.87
N PHE A 194 -2.21 -18.32 0.63
CA PHE A 194 -3.62 -18.15 1.00
C PHE A 194 -4.58 -18.17 -0.19
N ALA A 195 -4.07 -18.44 -1.40
CA ALA A 195 -4.92 -18.59 -2.57
C ALA A 195 -5.82 -19.83 -2.44
N ARG A 196 -7.08 -19.69 -2.86
CA ARG A 196 -7.98 -20.84 -2.99
C ARG A 196 -7.52 -21.69 -4.17
N LYS A 197 -7.74 -23.00 -4.07
CA LYS A 197 -7.44 -23.95 -5.15
C LYS A 197 -8.15 -23.52 -6.45
N GLY A 198 -7.40 -23.39 -7.53
CA GLY A 198 -7.89 -22.93 -8.84
C GLY A 198 -7.97 -21.40 -9.01
N GLU A 199 -7.54 -20.60 -8.02
CA GLU A 199 -7.41 -19.14 -8.14
C GLU A 199 -5.95 -18.67 -8.24
N GLU A 200 -4.97 -19.58 -8.15
CA GLU A 200 -3.56 -19.26 -7.95
C GLU A 200 -3.02 -18.31 -9.02
N GLU A 201 -3.29 -18.57 -10.29
CA GLU A 201 -2.79 -17.72 -11.38
C GLU A 201 -3.48 -16.34 -11.38
N ARG A 202 -4.80 -16.28 -11.17
CA ARG A 202 -5.50 -14.99 -11.03
C ARG A 202 -4.95 -14.17 -9.86
N ARG A 203 -4.71 -14.81 -8.72
CA ARG A 203 -4.13 -14.18 -7.52
C ARG A 203 -2.70 -13.71 -7.80
N ARG A 204 -1.90 -14.51 -8.50
CA ARG A 204 -0.54 -14.13 -8.90
C ARG A 204 -0.56 -12.89 -9.78
N LEU A 205 -1.37 -12.89 -10.83
CA LEU A 205 -1.48 -11.76 -11.76
C LEU A 205 -2.00 -10.50 -11.07
N GLN A 206 -2.96 -10.64 -10.15
CA GLN A 206 -3.43 -9.54 -9.32
C GLN A 206 -2.31 -8.95 -8.47
N PHE A 207 -1.61 -9.79 -7.71
CA PHE A 207 -0.54 -9.34 -6.82
C PHE A 207 0.55 -8.60 -7.58
N LEU A 208 1.04 -9.20 -8.68
CA LEU A 208 2.06 -8.59 -9.52
C LEU A 208 1.58 -7.27 -10.12
N SER A 209 0.31 -7.19 -10.54
CA SER A 209 -0.26 -5.94 -11.06
C SER A 209 -0.30 -4.85 -9.99
N ASP A 210 -0.80 -5.16 -8.80
CA ASP A 210 -0.97 -4.17 -7.73
C ASP A 210 0.38 -3.65 -7.21
N VAL A 211 1.35 -4.54 -7.02
CA VAL A 211 2.71 -4.17 -6.56
C VAL A 211 3.48 -3.41 -7.64
N THR A 212 3.36 -3.80 -8.92
CA THR A 212 3.96 -3.03 -10.04
C THR A 212 3.34 -1.63 -10.14
N ALA A 213 2.03 -1.48 -9.94
CA ALA A 213 1.39 -0.17 -9.92
C ALA A 213 1.92 0.71 -8.78
N ALA A 214 2.03 0.17 -7.57
CA ALA A 214 2.59 0.88 -6.42
C ALA A 214 4.05 1.33 -6.66
N ARG A 215 4.87 0.48 -7.26
CA ARG A 215 6.27 0.81 -7.61
C ARG A 215 6.37 1.94 -8.64
N ILE A 216 5.49 1.96 -9.63
CA ILE A 216 5.43 3.05 -10.61
C ILE A 216 5.14 4.38 -9.92
N ASP A 217 4.20 4.39 -8.97
CA ASP A 217 3.84 5.58 -8.22
C ASP A 217 5.01 6.06 -7.34
N GLU A 218 5.74 5.15 -6.69
CA GLU A 218 6.96 5.46 -5.92
C GLU A 218 8.03 6.12 -6.80
N ILE A 219 8.39 5.50 -7.93
CA ILE A 219 9.38 6.04 -8.88
C ILE A 219 8.97 7.44 -9.38
N SER A 220 7.66 7.65 -9.56
CA SER A 220 7.09 8.91 -10.05
C SER A 220 7.11 10.00 -8.96
N GLN A 221 6.76 9.67 -7.71
CA GLN A 221 6.78 10.61 -6.58
C GLN A 221 8.20 11.00 -6.19
N SER A 222 9.14 10.06 -6.18
CA SER A 222 10.56 10.30 -5.94
C SER A 222 11.19 11.20 -7.01
N SER A 223 10.60 11.26 -8.22
CA SER A 223 11.01 12.20 -9.27
C SER A 223 10.53 13.64 -9.03
N ILE A 224 9.40 13.84 -8.34
CA ILE A 224 8.86 15.18 -8.02
C ILE A 224 9.65 15.82 -6.87
N ALA A 225 9.99 15.05 -5.84
CA ALA A 225 10.78 15.55 -4.70
C ALA A 225 12.18 16.03 -5.10
N ALA A 226 12.75 15.48 -6.17
CA ALA A 226 14.04 15.90 -6.73
C ALA A 226 13.96 17.18 -7.60
N LEU A 227 12.76 17.57 -8.06
CA LEU A 227 12.53 18.79 -8.86
C LEU A 227 12.16 20.01 -8.00
N THR A 228 11.83 19.80 -6.72
CA THR A 228 11.46 20.85 -5.77
C THR A 228 12.59 21.19 -4.78
N ARG A 229 13.82 20.72 -5.03
CA ARG A 229 15.04 21.15 -4.34
C ARG A 229 15.87 21.99 -5.30
#